data_AF-A0A023X7D7-F1
#
_entry.id   AF-A0A023X7D7-F1
#
_cell.length_a   1.000
_cell.length_b   1.000
_cell.length_c   1.000
_cell.angle_alpha   90.00
_cell.angle_beta   90.00
_cell.angle_gamma   90.00
#
_symmetry.space_group_name_H-M   'P 1'
#
loop_
_entity.id
_entity.type
_entity.pdbx_description
1 polymer ?
#
loop_
_entity_poly.entity_id
_entity_poly.type
_entity_poly.pdbx_seq_one_letter_code
_entity_poly.pdbx_strand_id
1 'polypeptide(L)'
;MSILVSELLNIPNLRTRVFAGERGLDRQVSWAHVCELPDPTEYLGAGELLMTVGYTIPEGPVAQGSYVHRLAEAGLSGLLIAENMHAPELTPELKSVADRRALPVLLTAYDVPFTGISRAVAEANRTTEHARLLQTVRVYEAARGGRGRHRGRAGCATRRRSRL
;
A
#
# COMPACT_ATOMS: atom_id res chain seq x y z
N MET A 1 -2.56 -4.79 7.17
CA MET A 1 -2.09 -3.40 7.11
C MET A 1 -1.85 -3.04 5.66
N SER A 2 -1.84 -1.75 5.31
CA SER A 2 -1.42 -1.37 3.96
C SER A 2 0.04 -1.78 3.71
N ILE A 3 0.37 -2.21 2.50
CA ILE A 3 1.72 -2.65 2.11
C ILE A 3 2.74 -1.50 2.27
N LEU A 4 3.94 -1.81 2.74
CA LEU A 4 5.04 -0.86 2.87
C LEU A 4 5.78 -0.67 1.54
N VAL A 5 6.41 0.48 1.37
CA VAL A 5 7.28 0.72 0.21
C VAL A 5 8.41 -0.33 0.13
N SER A 6 8.99 -0.71 1.27
CA SER A 6 10.00 -1.79 1.35
C SER A 6 9.50 -3.14 0.86
N GLU A 7 8.21 -3.45 1.06
CA GLU A 7 7.64 -4.71 0.61
C GLU A 7 7.52 -4.76 -0.92
N LEU A 8 7.31 -3.62 -1.59
CA LEU A 8 7.32 -3.55 -3.05
C LEU A 8 8.69 -3.91 -3.65
N LEU A 9 9.78 -3.52 -2.97
CA LEU A 9 11.15 -3.87 -3.39
C LEU A 9 11.42 -5.37 -3.31
N ASN A 10 10.72 -6.08 -2.42
CA ASN A 10 10.87 -7.52 -2.22
C ASN A 10 10.11 -8.35 -3.25
N ILE A 11 9.32 -7.73 -4.14
CA ILE A 11 8.57 -8.44 -5.17
C ILE A 11 9.48 -8.61 -6.41
N PRO A 12 10.06 -9.80 -6.65
CA PRO A 12 11.19 -9.93 -7.59
C PRO A 12 10.84 -9.62 -9.04
N ASN A 13 9.58 -9.85 -9.43
CA ASN A 13 9.09 -9.58 -10.79
C ASN A 13 8.94 -8.08 -11.08
N LEU A 14 8.88 -7.22 -10.06
CA LEU A 14 8.80 -5.78 -10.23
C LEU A 14 10.17 -5.15 -10.53
N ARG A 15 11.28 -5.82 -10.19
CA ARG A 15 12.66 -5.34 -10.40
C ARG A 15 12.81 -3.86 -10.06
N THR A 16 12.30 -3.50 -8.88
CA THR A 16 12.30 -2.14 -8.39
C THR A 16 13.48 -1.95 -7.44
N ARG A 17 14.19 -0.83 -7.57
CA ARG A 17 15.30 -0.44 -6.69
C ARG A 17 15.08 0.96 -6.13
N VAL A 18 15.75 1.25 -5.02
CA VAL A 18 15.73 2.58 -4.43
C VAL A 18 16.76 3.46 -5.13
N PHE A 19 16.36 4.69 -5.47
CA PHE A 19 17.24 5.76 -5.93
C PHE A 19 17.55 6.75 -4.80
N ALA A 20 16.54 7.10 -4.00
CA ALA A 20 16.65 8.05 -2.90
C ALA A 20 15.57 7.81 -1.84
N GLY A 21 15.69 8.47 -0.69
CA GLY A 21 14.66 8.49 0.34
C GLY A 21 14.53 7.20 1.15
N GLU A 22 15.62 6.44 1.30
CA GLU A 22 15.64 5.13 1.99
C GLU A 22 15.04 5.14 3.41
N ARG A 23 15.11 6.28 4.09
CA ARG A 23 14.52 6.44 5.43
C ARG A 23 13.00 6.38 5.46
N GLY A 24 12.32 6.48 4.31
CA GLY A 24 10.87 6.41 4.17
C GLY A 24 10.34 5.07 3.67
N LEU A 25 11.15 4.01 3.65
CA LEU A 25 10.73 2.70 3.12
C LEU A 25 9.67 1.99 3.98
N ASP A 26 9.41 2.48 5.19
CA ASP A 26 8.35 2.06 6.10
C ASP A 26 7.03 2.81 5.88
N ARG A 27 6.95 3.72 4.90
CA ARG A 27 5.70 4.37 4.50
C ARG A 27 4.73 3.33 3.94
N GLN A 28 3.46 3.47 4.31
CA GLN A 28 2.36 2.65 3.80
C GLN A 28 1.88 3.17 2.44
N VAL A 29 1.61 2.26 1.52
CA VAL A 29 1.11 2.54 0.18
C VAL A 29 -0.37 2.15 0.10
N SER A 30 -1.26 3.12 0.23
CA SER A 30 -2.72 2.92 0.19
C SER A 30 -3.21 2.58 -1.22
N TRP A 31 -2.62 3.24 -2.23
CA TRP A 31 -2.91 3.03 -3.63
C TRP A 31 -1.72 3.44 -4.51
N ALA A 32 -1.66 2.93 -5.75
CA ALA A 32 -0.63 3.29 -6.72
C ALA A 32 -1.27 3.81 -8.02
N HIS A 33 -0.96 5.05 -8.37
CA HIS A 33 -1.55 5.78 -9.49
C HIS A 33 -0.51 6.10 -10.56
N VAL A 34 -0.87 5.89 -11.83
CA VAL A 34 -0.10 6.43 -12.95
C VAL A 34 -0.59 7.86 -13.22
N CYS A 35 0.31 8.84 -13.23
CA CYS A 35 -0.03 10.22 -13.54
C CYS A 35 1.11 10.91 -14.30
N GLU A 36 0.76 11.61 -15.37
CA GLU A 36 1.67 12.39 -16.21
C GLU A 36 1.19 13.85 -16.27
N LEU A 37 0.87 14.43 -15.10
CA LEU A 37 0.56 15.85 -14.96
C LEU A 37 1.78 16.61 -14.42
N PRO A 38 1.98 17.89 -14.81
CA PRO A 38 3.04 18.74 -14.25
C PRO A 38 2.91 18.95 -12.74
N ASP A 39 1.69 18.92 -12.23
CA ASP A 39 1.39 18.84 -10.80
C ASP A 39 0.42 17.68 -10.52
N PRO A 40 0.93 16.51 -10.10
CA PRO A 40 0.09 15.37 -9.78
C PRO A 40 -0.63 15.52 -8.42
N THR A 41 -0.25 16.51 -7.58
CA THR A 41 -0.80 16.66 -6.22
C THR A 41 -2.23 17.18 -6.17
N GLU A 42 -2.79 17.64 -7.29
CA GLU A 42 -4.21 17.99 -7.41
C GLU A 42 -5.13 16.76 -7.39
N TYR A 43 -4.58 15.59 -7.72
CA TYR A 43 -5.33 14.33 -7.84
C TYR A 43 -4.80 13.24 -6.93
N LEU A 44 -3.54 13.34 -6.50
CA LEU A 44 -2.90 12.39 -5.60
C LEU A 44 -2.70 12.98 -4.20
N GLY A 45 -2.86 12.14 -3.19
CA GLY A 45 -2.80 12.55 -1.80
C GLY A 45 -1.99 11.64 -0.88
N ALA A 46 -2.28 11.77 0.42
CA ALA A 46 -1.54 11.09 1.47
C ALA A 46 -1.58 9.56 1.33
N GLY A 47 -0.40 8.94 1.39
CA GLY A 47 -0.24 7.48 1.32
C GLY A 47 -0.25 6.91 -0.11
N GLU A 48 -0.53 7.71 -1.13
CA GLU A 48 -0.54 7.24 -2.51
C GLU A 48 0.86 7.23 -3.12
N LEU A 49 1.12 6.20 -3.92
CA LEU A 49 2.36 6.04 -4.68
C LEU A 49 2.13 6.59 -6.09
N LEU A 50 2.88 7.62 -6.46
CA LEU A 50 2.91 8.12 -7.83
C LEU A 50 3.80 7.22 -8.68
N MET A 51 3.29 6.76 -9.82
CA MET A 51 4.05 6.08 -10.87
C MET A 51 4.06 6.94 -12.13
N THR A 52 5.22 7.06 -12.76
CA THR A 52 5.39 7.86 -13.98
C THR A 52 6.42 7.25 -14.92
N VAL A 53 6.22 7.41 -16.22
CA VAL A 53 7.23 7.12 -17.25
C VAL A 53 8.22 8.27 -17.44
N GLY A 54 7.97 9.41 -16.78
CA GLY A 54 8.91 10.50 -16.58
C GLY A 54 8.65 11.76 -17.39
N TYR A 55 7.57 11.84 -18.18
CA TYR A 55 7.29 13.01 -19.05
C TYR A 55 7.14 14.31 -18.26
N THR A 56 6.64 14.22 -17.02
CA THR A 56 6.39 15.41 -16.20
C THR A 56 7.43 15.64 -15.12
N ILE A 57 8.50 14.85 -15.11
CA ILE A 57 9.67 15.15 -14.29
C ILE A 57 10.38 16.35 -14.94
N PRO A 58 10.51 17.49 -14.25
CA PRO A 58 11.06 18.68 -14.85
C PRO A 58 12.57 18.54 -15.11
N GLU A 59 13.08 19.31 -16.06
CA GLU A 59 14.50 19.42 -16.31
C GLU A 59 15.19 20.36 -15.30
N GLY A 60 16.42 20.00 -14.93
CA GLY A 60 17.29 20.84 -14.11
C GLY A 60 17.18 20.60 -12.59
N PRO A 61 18.28 20.82 -11.83
CA PRO A 61 18.35 20.42 -10.42
C PRO A 61 17.30 21.08 -9.51
N VAL A 62 17.12 22.40 -9.64
CA VAL A 62 16.20 23.17 -8.79
C VAL A 62 14.75 22.75 -9.00
N ALA A 63 14.35 22.56 -10.26
CA ALA A 63 12.98 22.18 -10.60
C ALA A 63 12.67 20.75 -10.13
N GLN A 64 13.61 19.81 -10.32
CA GLN A 64 13.46 18.44 -9.82
C GLN A 64 13.38 18.37 -8.29
N GLY A 65 14.24 19.12 -7.59
CA GLY A 65 14.16 19.23 -6.14
C GLY A 65 12.81 19.80 -5.67
N SER A 66 12.32 20.85 -6.35
CA SER A 66 11.02 21.46 -6.04
C SER A 66 9.85 20.50 -6.31
N TYR A 67 9.95 19.69 -7.37
CA TYR A 67 8.99 18.63 -7.69
C TYR A 67 8.89 17.61 -6.55
N VAL A 68 10.01 17.01 -6.14
CA VAL A 68 10.04 16.05 -5.01
C VAL A 68 9.56 16.68 -3.70
N HIS A 69 9.92 17.92 -3.44
CA HIS A 69 9.45 18.64 -2.26
C HIS A 69 7.92 18.74 -2.22
N ARG A 70 7.28 19.12 -3.34
CA ARG A 70 5.80 19.18 -3.44
C ARG A 70 5.16 17.82 -3.19
N LEU A 71 5.68 16.75 -3.81
CA LEU A 71 5.15 15.39 -3.61
C LEU A 71 5.23 14.97 -2.13
N ALA A 72 6.34 15.29 -1.47
CA ALA A 72 6.53 15.00 -0.05
C ALA A 72 5.56 15.79 0.84
N GLU A 73 5.33 17.07 0.55
CA GLU A 73 4.36 17.92 1.28
C GLU A 73 2.92 17.45 1.11
N ALA A 74 2.56 16.96 -0.08
CA ALA A 74 1.26 16.35 -0.34
C ALA A 74 1.07 15.00 0.37
N GLY A 75 2.11 14.47 1.02
CA GLY A 75 2.04 13.27 1.85
C GLY A 75 2.10 11.96 1.08
N LEU A 76 2.52 11.98 -0.20
CA LEU A 76 2.66 10.77 -1.01
C LEU A 76 3.56 9.73 -0.31
N SER A 77 3.28 8.45 -0.53
CA SER A 77 4.10 7.36 0.03
C SER A 77 5.41 7.18 -0.73
N GLY A 78 5.46 7.58 -2.00
CA GLY A 78 6.67 7.58 -2.81
C GLY A 78 6.45 8.06 -4.24
N LEU A 79 7.54 8.08 -5.00
CA LEU A 79 7.59 8.31 -6.44
C LEU A 79 8.28 7.11 -7.08
N LEU A 80 7.64 6.47 -8.07
CA LEU A 80 8.19 5.38 -8.85
C LEU A 80 8.30 5.80 -10.31
N ILE A 81 9.51 5.67 -10.85
CA ILE A 81 9.86 6.12 -12.20
C ILE A 81 10.23 4.88 -13.03
N ALA A 82 9.68 4.75 -14.23
CA ALA A 82 10.16 3.76 -15.19
C ALA A 82 11.56 4.15 -15.70
N GLU A 83 12.54 3.27 -15.49
CA GLU A 83 13.91 3.48 -15.95
C GLU A 83 13.98 3.54 -17.47
N ASN A 84 14.90 4.38 -17.99
CA ASN A 84 15.24 4.46 -19.42
C ASN A 84 14.05 4.76 -20.35
N MET A 85 13.02 5.45 -19.85
CA MET A 85 11.86 5.88 -20.62
C MET A 85 11.97 7.37 -20.99
N HIS A 86 11.21 8.25 -20.34
CA HIS A 86 11.09 9.67 -20.71
C HIS A 86 11.58 10.64 -19.63
N ALA A 87 11.98 10.13 -18.46
CA ALA A 87 12.55 10.95 -17.41
C ALA A 87 13.87 11.58 -17.88
N PRO A 88 14.10 12.88 -17.64
CA PRO A 88 15.43 13.46 -17.78
C PRO A 88 16.39 12.82 -16.76
N GLU A 89 17.69 13.11 -16.90
CA GLU A 89 18.68 12.67 -15.92
C GLU A 89 18.28 13.12 -14.50
N LEU A 90 18.22 12.16 -13.57
CA LEU A 90 17.84 12.43 -12.19
C LEU A 90 19.01 13.08 -11.45
N THR A 91 18.80 14.32 -11.04
CA THR A 91 19.87 15.18 -10.52
C THR A 91 20.24 14.85 -9.06
N PRO A 92 21.47 15.20 -8.62
CA PRO A 92 21.85 15.11 -7.21
C PRO A 92 20.93 15.90 -6.28
N GLU A 93 20.36 17.03 -6.74
CA GLU A 93 19.43 17.82 -5.94
C GLU A 93 18.11 17.07 -5.71
N LEU A 94 17.57 16.39 -6.73
CA LEU A 94 16.41 15.49 -6.58
C LEU A 94 16.66 14.48 -5.47
N LYS A 95 17.81 13.78 -5.54
CA LYS A 95 18.20 12.77 -4.55
C LYS A 95 18.29 13.39 -3.16
N SER A 96 18.98 14.52 -3.03
CA SER A 96 19.19 15.21 -1.75
C SER A 96 17.88 15.64 -1.11
N VAL A 97 16.94 16.19 -1.89
CA VAL A 97 15.61 16.58 -1.39
C VAL A 97 14.81 15.35 -0.96
N ALA A 98 14.80 14.29 -1.76
CA ALA A 98 14.12 13.04 -1.42
C ALA A 98 14.65 12.43 -0.11
N ASP A 99 15.97 12.40 0.06
CA ASP A 99 16.64 11.93 1.28
C ASP A 99 16.26 12.80 2.50
N ARG A 100 16.30 14.13 2.36
CA ARG A 100 15.90 15.08 3.43
C ARG A 100 14.44 14.91 3.83
N ARG A 101 13.56 14.69 2.85
CA ARG A 101 12.11 14.54 3.05
C ARG A 101 11.67 13.13 3.43
N ALA A 102 12.59 12.15 3.39
CA ALA A 102 12.25 10.73 3.51
C ALA A 102 11.09 10.34 2.58
N LEU A 103 11.12 10.85 1.34
CA LEU A 103 10.21 10.42 0.28
C LEU A 103 10.97 9.41 -0.60
N PRO A 104 10.58 8.13 -0.58
CA PRO A 104 11.19 7.12 -1.44
C PRO A 104 11.03 7.50 -2.92
N VAL A 105 12.16 7.54 -3.62
CA VAL A 105 12.20 7.59 -5.09
C VAL A 105 12.69 6.23 -5.56
N LEU A 106 11.84 5.56 -6.32
CA LEU A 106 12.04 4.20 -6.80
C LEU A 106 12.23 4.21 -8.31
N LEU A 107 13.04 3.26 -8.77
CA LEU A 107 13.28 3.02 -10.18
C LEU A 107 12.86 1.60 -10.51
N THR A 108 11.99 1.45 -11.49
CA THR A 108 11.48 0.15 -11.95
C THR A 108 11.90 -0.10 -13.38
N ALA A 109 12.23 -1.34 -13.72
CA ALA A 109 12.62 -1.69 -15.07
C ALA A 109 11.53 -1.39 -16.11
N TYR A 110 11.93 -0.93 -17.30
CA TYR A 110 11.04 -0.41 -18.35
C TYR A 110 9.96 -1.41 -18.84
N ASP A 111 10.25 -2.70 -18.80
CA ASP A 111 9.40 -3.79 -19.27
C ASP A 111 8.47 -4.33 -18.18
N VAL A 112 8.44 -3.72 -16.99
CA VAL A 112 7.48 -4.01 -15.93
C VAL A 112 6.23 -3.15 -16.12
N PRO A 113 5.07 -3.74 -16.44
CA PRO A 113 3.84 -2.97 -16.56
C PRO A 113 3.41 -2.42 -15.19
N PHE A 114 3.10 -1.13 -15.10
CA PHE A 114 2.57 -0.49 -13.88
C PHE A 114 1.29 -1.16 -13.35
N THR A 115 0.53 -1.84 -14.22
CA THR A 115 -0.62 -2.64 -13.81
C THR A 115 -0.24 -3.77 -12.84
N GLY A 116 0.97 -4.32 -12.95
CA GLY A 116 1.50 -5.31 -12.01
C GLY A 116 1.71 -4.72 -10.60
N ILE A 117 2.25 -3.49 -10.56
CA ILE A 117 2.49 -2.75 -9.30
C ILE A 117 1.15 -2.36 -8.66
N SER A 118 0.24 -1.75 -9.42
CA SER A 118 -1.10 -1.40 -8.92
C SER A 118 -1.86 -2.62 -8.41
N ARG A 119 -1.75 -3.77 -9.09
CA ARG A 119 -2.38 -5.02 -8.64
C ARG A 119 -1.76 -5.54 -7.35
N ALA A 120 -0.43 -5.56 -7.25
CA ALA A 120 0.27 -5.98 -6.04
C ALA A 120 -0.13 -5.14 -4.82
N VAL A 121 -0.18 -3.81 -4.98
CA VAL A 121 -0.64 -2.89 -3.93
C VAL A 121 -2.10 -3.17 -3.55
N ALA A 122 -3.00 -3.28 -4.54
CA ALA A 122 -4.41 -3.55 -4.30
C ALA A 122 -4.64 -4.90 -3.60
N GLU A 123 -3.92 -5.96 -3.97
CA GLU A 123 -4.03 -7.30 -3.37
C GLU A 123 -3.52 -7.34 -1.92
N ALA A 124 -2.38 -6.70 -1.65
CA ALA A 124 -1.84 -6.58 -0.31
C ALA A 124 -2.78 -5.79 0.63
N ASN A 125 -3.38 -4.72 0.10
CA ASN A 125 -4.35 -3.91 0.84
C ASN A 125 -5.70 -4.60 1.03
N ARG A 126 -6.15 -5.44 0.08
CA ARG A 126 -7.39 -6.24 0.20
C ARG A 126 -7.36 -7.28 1.31
N THR A 127 -6.23 -7.99 1.46
CA THR A 127 -6.03 -8.97 2.54
C THR A 127 -6.23 -8.32 3.92
N THR A 128 -5.98 -7.02 4.01
CA THR A 128 -6.12 -6.23 5.24
C THR A 128 -7.55 -5.87 5.59
N GLU A 129 -8.35 -5.49 4.59
CA GLU A 129 -9.75 -5.10 4.82
C GLU A 129 -10.60 -6.29 5.26
N HIS A 130 -10.39 -7.47 4.64
CA HIS A 130 -11.09 -8.69 5.02
C HIS A 130 -10.80 -9.13 6.47
N ALA A 131 -9.57 -8.93 6.94
CA ALA A 131 -9.18 -9.24 8.32
C ALA A 131 -9.90 -8.34 9.35
N ARG A 132 -10.15 -7.06 9.02
CA ARG A 132 -10.87 -6.12 9.91
C ARG A 132 -12.35 -6.46 10.06
N LEU A 133 -13.02 -6.84 8.97
CA LEU A 133 -14.43 -7.25 9.01
C LEU A 133 -14.64 -8.48 9.91
N LEU A 134 -13.75 -9.46 9.85
CA LEU A 134 -13.81 -10.65 10.71
C LEU A 134 -13.53 -10.33 12.19
N GLN A 135 -12.76 -9.29 12.51
CA GLN A 135 -12.51 -8.87 13.88
C GLN A 135 -13.76 -8.24 14.54
N THR A 136 -14.54 -7.45 13.79
CA THR A 136 -15.83 -6.94 14.26
C THR A 136 -16.81 -8.09 14.54
N VAL A 137 -16.88 -9.09 13.66
CA VAL A 137 -17.73 -10.27 13.87
C VAL A 137 -17.32 -11.03 15.14
N ARG A 138 -16.02 -11.20 15.40
CA ARG A 138 -15.52 -11.85 16.63
C ARG A 138 -15.93 -11.14 17.92
N VAL A 139 -15.98 -9.80 17.92
CA VAL A 139 -16.47 -9.02 19.07
C VAL A 139 -17.96 -9.28 19.32
N TYR A 140 -18.78 -9.35 18.25
CA TYR A 140 -20.20 -9.68 18.36
C TYR A 140 -20.47 -11.13 18.77
N GLU A 141 -19.66 -12.09 18.31
CA GLU A 141 -19.81 -13.50 18.65
C GLU A 141 -19.37 -13.81 20.10
N ALA A 142 -18.31 -13.17 20.58
CA ALA A 142 -17.87 -13.28 21.98
C ALA A 142 -18.93 -12.74 22.96
N ALA A 143 -19.67 -11.69 22.58
CA ALA A 143 -20.77 -11.14 23.39
C ALA A 143 -22.01 -12.07 23.43
N ARG A 144 -22.23 -12.91 22.42
CA ARG A 144 -23.34 -13.87 22.37
C ARG A 144 -23.05 -15.21 23.04
N GLY A 145 -21.78 -15.61 23.20
CA GLY A 145 -21.39 -16.89 23.81
C GLY A 145 -21.49 -16.95 25.35
N GLY A 146 -21.73 -15.83 26.04
CA GLY A 146 -21.63 -15.71 27.50
C GLY A 146 -22.88 -16.01 28.33
N ARG A 147 -24.04 -16.32 27.73
CA ARG A 147 -25.28 -16.59 28.48
C ARG A 147 -25.89 -17.93 28.11
N GLY A 148 -25.49 -18.99 28.80
CA GLY A 148 -26.23 -20.26 28.69
C GLY A 148 -25.59 -21.52 29.25
N ARG A 149 -24.94 -21.50 30.43
CA ARG A 149 -24.59 -22.75 31.13
C ARG A 149 -24.74 -22.65 32.66
N HIS A 150 -25.97 -22.89 33.13
CA HIS A 150 -26.38 -23.45 34.44
C HIS A 150 -27.92 -23.45 34.45
N ARG A 151 -28.73 -24.48 34.74
CA ARG A 151 -28.69 -25.76 35.48
C ARG A 151 -29.58 -26.76 34.68
N GLY A 152 -29.41 -28.08 34.65
CA GLY A 152 -29.16 -29.01 35.76
C GLY A 152 -30.43 -29.82 36.08
N ARG A 153 -30.57 -31.00 35.44
CA ARG A 153 -31.22 -32.25 35.87
C ARG A 153 -32.70 -32.27 36.35
N ALA A 154 -33.54 -32.95 35.56
CA ALA A 154 -34.44 -34.07 35.92
C ALA A 154 -35.01 -34.59 34.59
N GLY A 155 -35.22 -35.86 34.27
CA GLY A 155 -35.16 -37.14 34.96
C GLY A 155 -35.75 -38.14 33.95
N CYS A 156 -35.10 -39.28 33.81
CA CYS A 156 -35.40 -40.34 32.86
C CYS A 156 -36.81 -40.90 33.04
N ALA A 157 -37.59 -41.05 31.94
CA ALA A 157 -38.73 -41.97 31.91
C ALA A 157 -38.81 -42.63 30.52
N THR A 158 -38.88 -43.95 30.55
CA THR A 158 -38.43 -44.88 29.54
C THR A 158 -39.56 -45.26 28.57
N ARG A 159 -39.18 -45.43 27.31
CA ARG A 159 -39.84 -46.07 26.15
C ARG A 159 -41.18 -46.81 26.37
N ARG A 160 -42.14 -46.45 25.50
CA ARG A 160 -43.16 -47.35 24.91
C ARG A 160 -42.54 -48.63 24.38
N ARG A 161 -43.17 -49.79 24.63
CA ARG A 161 -43.59 -50.74 23.58
C ARG A 161 -44.59 -51.76 24.10
N SER A 162 -45.74 -51.75 23.44
CA SER A 162 -46.80 -52.75 23.38
C SER A 162 -46.28 -54.16 23.08
N ARG A 163 -46.82 -55.17 23.77
CA ARG A 163 -47.03 -56.54 23.26
C ARG A 163 -48.04 -57.28 24.15
N LEU A 164 -48.99 -57.92 23.45
CA LEU A 164 -50.10 -58.80 23.86
C LEU A 164 -51.37 -58.08 24.33
#